data_AF-A0AAU6L011-F1
#
_entry.id   AF-A0AAU6L011-F1
#
_cell.length_a   1.000
_cell.length_b   1.000
_cell.length_c   1.000
_cell.angle_alpha   90.00
_cell.angle_beta   90.00
_cell.angle_gamma   90.00
#
_symmetry.space_group_name_H-M   'P 1'
#
loop_
_entity.id
_entity.type
_entity.pdbx_description
1 polymer ?
#
loop_
_entity_poly.entity_id
_entity_poly.type
_entity_poly.pdbx_seq_one_letter_code
_entity_poly.pdbx_strand_id
1 'polypeptide(L)'
;METCRRQSEGRDARLAWLRNELSRRSQVEIVEFQLCLDQVTRQTFHWDLVAAAERIFGGRCSDDDFDYFGLWMVGLGGEIFGRAVLDPDALADASEVLALTGRSWRDWGEDWPGWELLDYVASEAYGFVTGDPDPCGEVSAAAES
;
A
#
# COMPACT_ATOMS: atom_id res chain seq x y z
N MET A 1 10.53 16.12 12.31
CA MET A 1 11.60 15.10 12.32
C MET A 1 11.20 13.87 13.14
N GLU A 2 10.61 14.01 14.33
CA GLU A 2 10.27 12.86 15.19
C GLU A 2 9.04 12.04 14.72
N THR A 3 8.06 12.66 14.05
CA THR A 3 6.85 11.97 13.55
C THR A 3 7.11 11.08 12.33
N CYS A 4 8.01 11.53 11.44
CA CYS A 4 8.40 10.85 10.19
C CYS A 4 8.99 9.47 10.49
N ARG A 5 10.04 9.43 11.34
CA ARG A 5 10.68 8.18 11.74
C ARG A 5 9.70 7.21 12.39
N ARG A 6 8.81 7.71 13.26
CA ARG A 6 7.84 6.86 13.96
C ARG A 6 6.83 6.22 13.01
N GLN A 7 6.50 6.90 11.91
CA GLN A 7 5.60 6.37 10.90
C GLN A 7 6.27 5.29 10.04
N SER A 8 7.51 5.51 9.60
CA SER A 8 8.31 4.50 8.92
C SER A 8 8.54 3.28 9.79
N GLU A 9 9.00 3.50 11.04
CA GLU A 9 9.16 2.43 12.04
C GLU A 9 7.85 1.65 12.25
N GLY A 10 6.70 2.34 12.19
CA GLY A 10 5.38 1.70 12.26
C GLY A 10 5.02 0.88 11.02
N ARG A 11 5.30 1.40 9.81
CA ARG A 11 5.06 0.70 8.54
C ARG A 11 5.98 -0.51 8.42
N ASP A 12 7.28 -0.35 8.67
CA ASP A 12 8.28 -1.43 8.66
C ASP A 12 7.97 -2.52 9.69
N ALA A 13 7.63 -2.14 10.92
CA ALA A 13 7.24 -3.10 11.95
C ALA A 13 5.95 -3.86 11.57
N ARG A 14 4.99 -3.18 10.93
CA ARG A 14 3.75 -3.81 10.45
C ARG A 14 4.01 -4.76 9.29
N LEU A 15 4.89 -4.41 8.35
CA LEU A 15 5.32 -5.30 7.27
C LEU A 15 6.03 -6.54 7.81
N ALA A 16 6.97 -6.35 8.73
CA ALA A 16 7.69 -7.46 9.36
C ALA A 16 6.74 -8.40 10.11
N TRP A 17 5.75 -7.83 10.81
CA TRP A 17 4.71 -8.61 11.47
C TRP A 17 3.83 -9.38 10.47
N LEU A 18 3.33 -8.71 9.42
CA LEU A 18 2.52 -9.32 8.37
C LEU A 18 3.26 -10.46 7.68
N ARG A 19 4.52 -10.24 7.28
CA ARG A 19 5.39 -11.26 6.68
C ARG A 19 5.53 -12.47 7.58
N ASN A 20 5.89 -12.28 8.85
CA ASN A 20 6.06 -13.39 9.79
C ASN A 20 4.73 -14.14 10.06
N GLU A 21 3.61 -13.44 10.13
CA GLU A 21 2.30 -14.08 10.31
C GLU A 21 1.91 -14.89 9.08
N LEU A 22 2.07 -14.33 7.87
CA LEU A 22 1.78 -14.99 6.60
C LEU A 22 2.70 -16.20 6.36
N SER A 23 3.98 -16.12 6.71
CA SER A 23 4.91 -17.25 6.59
C SER A 23 4.57 -18.44 7.51
N ARG A 24 3.65 -18.28 8.46
CA ARG A 24 3.11 -19.36 9.30
C ARG A 24 1.83 -19.98 8.74
N ARG A 25 1.32 -19.43 7.64
CA ARG A 25 0.07 -19.84 6.99
C ARG A 25 0.34 -20.74 5.80
N SER A 26 -0.73 -21.33 5.30
CA SER A 26 -0.68 -22.16 4.09
C SER A 26 -0.50 -21.28 2.84
N GLN A 27 0.12 -21.82 1.77
CA GLN A 27 0.25 -21.12 0.48
C GLN A 27 -1.08 -20.53 -0.01
N VAL A 28 -2.17 -21.30 0.13
CA VAL A 28 -3.53 -20.85 -0.22
C VAL A 28 -3.96 -19.63 0.60
N GLU A 29 -3.71 -19.61 1.91
CA GLU A 29 -4.07 -18.48 2.78
C GLU A 29 -3.26 -17.21 2.44
N ILE A 30 -2.01 -17.36 1.99
CA ILE A 30 -1.18 -16.23 1.54
C ILE A 30 -1.73 -15.63 0.24
N VAL A 31 -2.14 -16.48 -0.71
CA VAL A 31 -2.77 -16.03 -1.96
C VAL A 31 -4.12 -15.37 -1.67
N GLU A 32 -4.94 -15.95 -0.80
CA GLU A 32 -6.23 -15.35 -0.38
C GLU A 32 -6.03 -13.99 0.29
N PHE A 33 -4.95 -13.80 1.05
CA PHE A 33 -4.59 -12.49 1.60
C PHE A 33 -4.33 -11.47 0.49
N GLN A 34 -3.52 -11.82 -0.52
CA GLN A 34 -3.25 -10.91 -1.64
C GLN A 34 -4.52 -10.59 -2.44
N LEU A 35 -5.38 -11.59 -2.69
CA LEU A 35 -6.67 -11.38 -3.36
C LEU A 35 -7.61 -10.47 -2.57
N CYS A 36 -7.63 -10.62 -1.25
CA CYS A 36 -8.40 -9.75 -0.36
C CYS A 36 -7.86 -8.32 -0.38
N LEU A 37 -6.52 -8.17 -0.33
CA LEU A 37 -5.87 -6.86 -0.39
C LEU A 37 -6.21 -6.14 -1.70
N ASP A 38 -6.05 -6.82 -2.85
CA ASP A 38 -6.40 -6.29 -4.16
C ASP A 38 -7.91 -6.00 -4.28
N GLN A 39 -8.80 -6.83 -3.73
CA GLN A 39 -10.23 -6.52 -3.73
C GLN A 39 -10.56 -5.27 -2.91
N VAL A 40 -9.86 -5.06 -1.79
CA VAL A 40 -10.02 -3.87 -0.96
C VAL A 40 -9.49 -2.65 -1.70
N THR A 41 -8.27 -2.68 -2.25
CA THR A 41 -7.72 -1.54 -3.00
C THR A 41 -8.54 -1.26 -4.26
N ARG A 42 -9.13 -2.25 -4.92
CA ARG A 42 -10.05 -1.99 -6.06
C ARG A 42 -11.23 -1.08 -5.72
N GLN A 43 -11.68 -1.03 -4.46
CA GLN A 43 -12.73 -0.10 -4.03
C GLN A 43 -12.29 1.37 -4.07
N THR A 44 -10.99 1.62 -4.10
CA THR A 44 -10.42 2.97 -4.20
C THR A 44 -10.53 3.52 -5.63
N PHE A 45 -10.73 2.66 -6.64
CA PHE A 45 -10.78 3.06 -8.05
C PHE A 45 -12.13 3.67 -8.46
N HIS A 46 -12.41 4.88 -7.96
CA HIS A 46 -13.47 5.73 -8.47
C HIS A 46 -13.00 7.18 -8.63
N TRP A 47 -13.68 7.91 -9.51
CA TRP A 47 -13.24 9.23 -9.99
C TRP A 47 -13.04 10.25 -8.86
N ASP A 48 -13.93 10.26 -7.85
CA ASP A 48 -13.82 11.21 -6.74
C ASP A 48 -12.57 10.98 -5.89
N LEU A 49 -12.18 9.72 -5.66
CA LEU A 49 -10.98 9.41 -4.89
C LEU A 49 -9.70 9.60 -5.71
N VAL A 50 -9.73 9.32 -7.02
CA VAL A 50 -8.64 9.70 -7.94
C VAL A 50 -8.44 11.23 -7.90
N ALA A 51 -9.52 12.00 -7.93
CA ALA A 51 -9.46 13.46 -7.86
C ALA A 51 -9.00 13.98 -6.48
N ALA A 52 -9.23 13.23 -5.41
CA ALA A 52 -8.73 13.54 -4.08
C ALA A 52 -7.23 13.20 -3.95
N ALA A 53 -6.80 12.04 -4.43
CA ALA A 53 -5.40 11.66 -4.53
C ALA A 53 -4.62 12.70 -5.33
N GLU A 54 -5.10 13.07 -6.52
CA GLU A 54 -4.48 14.11 -7.35
C GLU A 54 -4.32 15.46 -6.62
N ARG A 55 -5.28 15.84 -5.78
CA ARG A 55 -5.17 17.05 -4.95
C ARG A 55 -4.13 16.89 -3.84
N ILE A 56 -4.11 15.74 -3.18
CA ILE A 56 -3.13 15.43 -2.13
C ILE A 56 -1.72 15.45 -2.73
N PHE A 57 -1.49 14.76 -3.84
CA PHE A 57 -0.21 14.72 -4.57
C PHE A 57 0.16 16.03 -5.29
N GLY A 58 -0.77 16.98 -5.39
CA GLY A 58 -0.54 18.26 -6.07
C GLY A 58 -0.39 18.15 -7.59
N GLY A 59 -1.16 17.25 -8.22
CA GLY A 59 -1.19 17.00 -9.67
C GLY A 59 -0.01 16.15 -10.17
N ARG A 60 0.47 15.23 -9.32
CA ARG A 60 1.63 14.38 -9.55
C ARG A 60 1.34 12.91 -9.18
N CYS A 61 0.09 12.46 -9.28
CA CYS A 61 -0.25 11.07 -9.11
C CYS A 61 -0.11 10.36 -10.46
N SER A 62 0.84 9.44 -10.57
CA SER A 62 0.83 8.44 -11.63
C SER A 62 -0.20 7.34 -11.28
N ASP A 63 -0.50 6.45 -12.22
CA ASP A 63 -1.33 5.27 -11.93
C ASP A 63 -0.71 4.42 -10.81
N ASP A 64 0.61 4.21 -10.84
CA ASP A 64 1.38 3.48 -9.82
C ASP A 64 1.32 4.15 -8.43
N ASP A 65 1.43 5.49 -8.40
CA ASP A 65 1.30 6.27 -7.16
C ASP A 65 -0.12 6.12 -6.56
N PHE A 66 -1.14 5.98 -7.42
CA PHE A 66 -2.51 5.78 -7.00
C PHE A 66 -2.74 4.39 -6.40
N ASP A 67 -2.18 3.35 -7.02
CA ASP A 67 -2.19 1.99 -6.47
C ASP A 67 -1.56 1.96 -5.06
N TYR A 68 -0.39 2.59 -4.90
CA TYR A 68 0.28 2.68 -3.60
C TYR A 68 -0.46 3.56 -2.60
N PHE A 69 -1.18 4.57 -3.06
CA PHE A 69 -2.08 5.37 -2.22
C PHE A 69 -3.23 4.53 -1.68
N GLY A 70 -3.79 3.63 -2.49
CA GLY A 70 -4.78 2.63 -2.07
C GLY A 70 -4.27 1.76 -0.92
N LEU A 71 -3.08 1.18 -1.08
CA LEU A 71 -2.42 0.38 -0.05
C LEU A 71 -2.13 1.18 1.23
N TRP A 72 -1.73 2.44 1.07
CA TRP A 72 -1.51 3.35 2.19
C TRP A 72 -2.80 3.62 2.96
N MET A 73 -3.93 3.84 2.29
CA MET A 73 -5.24 4.03 2.94
C MET A 73 -5.67 2.78 3.72
N VAL A 74 -5.43 1.58 3.21
CA VAL A 74 -5.65 0.32 3.95
C VAL A 74 -4.80 0.30 5.24
N GLY A 75 -3.61 0.90 5.17
CA GLY A 75 -2.71 1.10 6.29
C GLY A 75 -3.23 2.04 7.38
N LEU A 76 -3.96 3.09 7.02
CA LEU A 76 -4.60 4.03 7.96
C LEU A 76 -5.63 3.35 8.87
N GLY A 77 -6.15 2.21 8.43
CA GLY A 77 -7.11 1.39 9.16
C GLY A 77 -8.51 1.42 8.55
N GLY A 78 -9.31 0.40 8.88
CA GLY A 78 -10.60 0.16 8.23
C GLY A 78 -11.64 1.26 8.42
N GLU A 79 -11.59 2.03 9.51
CA GLU A 79 -12.53 3.15 9.72
C GLU A 79 -12.25 4.30 8.76
N ILE A 80 -11.01 4.77 8.68
CA ILE A 80 -10.63 5.86 7.78
C ILE A 80 -10.77 5.43 6.33
N PHE A 81 -10.32 4.21 6.00
CA PHE A 81 -10.49 3.63 4.67
C PHE A 81 -11.96 3.59 4.25
N GLY A 82 -12.84 3.02 5.08
CA GLY A 82 -14.26 2.90 4.76
C GLY A 82 -14.96 4.25 4.61
N ARG A 83 -14.57 5.25 5.41
CA ARG A 83 -15.07 6.62 5.26
C ARG A 83 -14.55 7.25 3.96
N ALA A 84 -13.26 7.14 3.67
CA ALA A 84 -12.63 7.71 2.48
C ALA A 84 -13.20 7.14 1.16
N VAL A 85 -13.53 5.84 1.13
CA VAL A 85 -14.18 5.21 -0.03
C VAL A 85 -15.60 5.73 -0.27
N LEU A 86 -16.33 6.11 0.79
CA LEU A 86 -17.68 6.68 0.66
C LEU A 86 -17.65 8.18 0.41
N ASP A 87 -16.73 8.87 1.07
CA ASP A 87 -16.56 10.31 1.06
C ASP A 87 -15.06 10.63 1.10
N PRO A 88 -14.43 10.96 -0.05
CA PRO A 88 -12.99 11.16 -0.10
C PRO A 88 -12.53 12.41 0.66
N ASP A 89 -13.44 13.33 1.01
CA ASP A 89 -13.14 14.49 1.84
C ASP A 89 -12.78 14.08 3.28
N ALA A 90 -13.25 12.92 3.75
CA ALA A 90 -12.88 12.34 5.04
C ALA A 90 -11.36 12.10 5.19
N LEU A 91 -10.60 12.00 4.09
CA LEU A 91 -9.14 11.95 4.13
C LEU A 91 -8.53 13.22 4.73
N ALA A 92 -9.20 14.38 4.64
CA ALA A 92 -8.71 15.62 5.22
C ALA A 92 -8.66 15.60 6.76
N ASP A 93 -9.44 14.73 7.41
CA ASP A 93 -9.41 14.50 8.85
C ASP A 93 -8.32 13.51 9.28
N ALA A 94 -7.68 12.81 8.34
CA ALA A 94 -6.61 11.88 8.66
C ALA A 94 -5.35 12.64 9.11
N SER A 95 -4.80 12.24 10.25
CA SER A 95 -3.60 12.88 10.83
C SER A 95 -2.41 12.83 9.88
N GLU A 96 -2.34 11.79 9.07
CA GLU A 96 -1.31 11.55 8.08
C GLU A 96 -1.44 12.50 6.88
N VAL A 97 -2.66 12.79 6.41
CA VAL A 97 -2.89 13.83 5.38
C VAL A 97 -2.61 15.21 5.95
N LEU A 98 -3.08 15.50 7.17
CA LEU A 98 -2.80 16.75 7.86
C LEU A 98 -1.30 17.00 8.02
N ALA A 99 -0.51 15.95 8.27
CA ALA A 99 0.93 16.07 8.32
C ALA A 99 1.51 16.59 7.00
N LEU A 100 0.94 16.26 5.83
CA LEU A 100 1.43 16.71 4.52
C LEU A 100 1.09 18.18 4.23
N THR A 101 0.08 18.73 4.89
CA THR A 101 -0.43 20.08 4.61
C THR A 101 0.65 21.15 4.84
N GLY A 102 0.74 22.11 3.91
CA GLY A 102 1.71 23.21 3.96
C GLY A 102 3.16 22.81 3.69
N ARG A 103 3.46 21.53 3.40
CA ARG A 103 4.78 21.05 2.98
C ARG A 103 4.84 20.85 1.46
N SER A 104 6.03 21.01 0.90
CA SER A 104 6.30 20.61 -0.48
C SER A 104 6.49 19.09 -0.54
N TRP A 105 6.05 18.47 -1.64
CA TRP A 105 6.20 17.03 -1.87
C TRP A 105 7.67 16.55 -1.77
N ARG A 106 8.62 17.43 -2.08
CA ARG A 106 10.07 17.14 -1.94
C ARG A 106 10.51 16.92 -0.50
N ASP A 107 9.74 17.44 0.45
CA ASP A 107 10.02 17.38 1.89
C ASP A 107 9.20 16.28 2.59
N TRP A 108 8.37 15.53 1.86
CA TRP A 108 7.58 14.46 2.45
C TRP A 108 8.42 13.25 2.84
N GLY A 109 9.41 12.87 2.03
CA GLY A 109 10.30 11.75 2.35
C GLY A 109 9.51 10.49 2.70
N GLU A 110 9.59 10.05 3.95
CA GLU A 110 8.92 8.85 4.45
C GLU A 110 7.42 9.07 4.77
N ASP A 111 6.98 10.32 4.90
CA ASP A 111 5.55 10.68 5.01
C ASP A 111 4.80 10.52 3.68
N TRP A 112 5.49 10.15 2.59
CA TRP A 112 4.86 9.92 1.28
C TRP A 112 3.61 9.03 1.44
N PRO A 113 2.45 9.45 0.90
CA PRO A 113 1.19 8.73 1.03
C PRO A 113 1.12 7.57 0.03
N GLY A 114 2.17 6.75 -0.01
CA GLY A 114 2.25 5.53 -0.79
C GLY A 114 2.85 4.41 0.06
N TRP A 115 2.33 3.19 -0.09
CA TRP A 115 2.82 2.02 0.62
C TRP A 115 3.04 0.82 -0.31
N GLU A 116 3.89 1.01 -1.31
CA GLU A 116 4.31 -0.02 -2.28
C GLU A 116 4.68 -1.36 -1.62
N LEU A 117 5.51 -1.31 -0.57
CA LEU A 117 6.00 -2.52 0.12
C LEU A 117 4.89 -3.45 0.65
N LEU A 118 3.68 -2.93 0.87
CA LEU A 118 2.54 -3.74 1.30
C LEU A 118 2.10 -4.72 0.20
N ASP A 119 2.24 -4.38 -1.07
CA ASP A 119 1.90 -5.27 -2.18
C ASP A 119 2.83 -6.49 -2.26
N TYR A 120 4.09 -6.30 -1.90
CA TYR A 120 5.10 -7.36 -1.96
C TYR A 120 5.09 -8.30 -0.76
N VAL A 121 4.44 -7.94 0.36
CA VAL A 121 4.53 -8.70 1.62
C VAL A 121 4.02 -10.14 1.48
N ALA A 122 2.97 -10.34 0.68
CA ALA A 122 2.40 -11.67 0.45
C ALA A 122 3.31 -12.52 -0.43
N SER A 123 3.85 -11.94 -1.51
CA SER A 123 4.81 -12.58 -2.40
C SER A 123 6.09 -12.98 -1.65
N GLU A 124 6.64 -12.08 -0.83
CA GLU A 124 7.79 -12.39 0.01
C GLU A 124 7.49 -13.55 0.97
N ALA A 125 6.34 -13.50 1.68
CA ALA A 125 5.94 -14.55 2.61
C ALA A 125 5.74 -15.90 1.91
N TYR A 126 5.14 -15.88 0.71
CA TYR A 126 4.96 -17.07 -0.13
C TYR A 126 6.30 -17.70 -0.47
N GLY A 127 7.30 -16.89 -0.85
CA GLY A 127 8.63 -17.39 -1.19
C GLY A 127 9.35 -18.09 -0.04
N PHE A 128 9.15 -17.66 1.22
CA PHE A 128 9.68 -18.40 2.37
C PHE A 128 9.02 -19.77 2.55
N VAL A 129 7.72 -19.87 2.26
CA VAL A 129 6.95 -21.11 2.46
C VAL A 129 7.23 -22.11 1.35
N THR A 130 7.45 -21.65 0.12
CA THR A 130 7.79 -22.52 -1.02
C THR A 130 9.28 -22.86 -1.09
N GLY A 131 10.14 -22.12 -0.38
CA GLY A 131 11.60 -22.25 -0.50
C GLY A 131 12.15 -21.68 -1.80
N ASP A 132 11.32 -20.94 -2.55
CA ASP A 132 11.67 -20.27 -3.79
C ASP A 132 11.44 -18.76 -3.57
N PRO A 133 12.50 -17.95 -3.43
CA PRO A 133 12.36 -16.54 -3.08
C PRO A 133 11.72 -15.67 -4.18
N ASP A 134 11.15 -16.26 -5.24
CA ASP A 134 10.64 -15.51 -6.38
C ASP A 134 9.40 -16.18 -7.05
N PRO A 135 8.17 -15.77 -6.70
CA PRO A 135 7.01 -16.01 -7.55
C PRO A 135 6.73 -14.84 -8.53
N CYS A 136 7.60 -13.83 -8.63
CA CYS A 136 7.39 -12.64 -9.47
C CYS A 136 8.64 -12.21 -10.26
N GLY A 137 9.20 -13.19 -10.97
CA GLY A 137 10.31 -13.06 -11.88
C GLY A 137 9.98 -13.95 -13.06
N GLU A 138 9.15 -13.40 -13.94
CA GLU A 138 9.02 -13.75 -15.34
C GLU A 138 9.43 -15.18 -15.72
N VAL A 139 8.43 -16.04 -15.97
CA VAL A 139 8.63 -17.22 -16.83
C VAL A 139 8.94 -16.72 -18.24
N SER A 140 10.22 -16.44 -18.52
CA SER A 140 10.72 -16.45 -19.89
C SER A 140 11.21 -17.86 -20.21
N ALA A 141 10.26 -18.78 -20.36
CA ALA A 141 10.50 -20.06 -21.00
C ALA A 141 10.20 -19.94 -22.50
N ALA A 142 11.28 -19.78 -23.26
CA ALA A 142 11.52 -20.37 -24.59
C ALA A 142 10.43 -20.31 -25.67
N ALA A 143 10.69 -19.49 -26.71
CA ALA A 143 10.60 -19.79 -28.15
C ALA A 143 11.05 -18.48 -28.86
N GLU A 144 12.00 -18.44 -29.79
CA GLU A 144 12.02 -19.13 -31.07
C GLU A 144 13.48 -19.28 -31.60
N SER A 145 13.74 -20.47 -32.16
CA SER A 145 14.80 -20.93 -33.10
C SER A 145 16.09 -20.14 -33.32
#